data_AF-A0A3N5WVL0-F1
#
_entry.id   AF-A0A3N5WVL0-F1
#
_cell.length_a   1.000
_cell.length_b   1.000
_cell.length_c   1.000
_cell.angle_alpha   90.00
_cell.angle_beta   90.00
_cell.angle_gamma   90.00
#
_symmetry.space_group_name_H-M   'P 1'
#
loop_
_entity.id
_entity.type
_entity.pdbx_description
1 polymer ?
#
loop_
_entity_poly.entity_id
_entity_poly.type
_entity_poly.pdbx_seq_one_letter_code
_entity_poly.pdbx_strand_id
1 'polypeptide(L)'
;RLPSHLIRYVPEVLVVMGGTNDIDRDYKEESIKANLQAIYRTARQAGARVAAVTVPPIAGYHNWSAEKQALVERVNAWILGSAQSVDFRVDAYHLLKDPAGDGLLAAYDGGDHIHLSGSGYDTLANVIFRKVTW
;
A
#
# COMPACT_ATOMS: atom_id res chain seq x y z
N ARG A 1 7.36 -3.81 -16.52
CA ARG A 1 8.48 -3.81 -15.55
C ARG A 1 8.50 -5.01 -14.61
N LEU A 2 7.36 -5.45 -14.05
CA LEU A 2 7.37 -6.51 -13.02
C LEU A 2 8.00 -7.83 -13.48
N PRO A 3 7.67 -8.41 -14.66
CA PRO A 3 8.26 -9.70 -15.07
C PRO A 3 9.79 -9.67 -15.15
N SER A 4 10.37 -8.60 -15.72
CA SER A 4 11.83 -8.47 -15.80
C SER A 4 12.48 -8.27 -14.43
N HIS A 5 11.81 -7.62 -13.49
CA HIS A 5 12.32 -7.48 -12.12
C HIS A 5 12.27 -8.81 -11.36
N LEU A 6 11.21 -9.61 -11.53
CA LEU A 6 11.10 -10.92 -10.89
C LEU A 6 12.18 -11.88 -11.40
N ILE A 7 12.49 -11.85 -12.69
CA ILE A 7 13.58 -12.65 -13.27
C ILE A 7 14.94 -12.17 -12.76
N ARG A 8 15.15 -10.84 -12.67
CA ARG A 8 16.44 -10.28 -12.28
C ARG A 8 16.79 -10.49 -10.81
N TYR A 9 15.82 -10.30 -9.91
CA TYR A 9 16.06 -10.27 -8.48
C TYR A 9 15.60 -11.53 -7.75
N VAL A 10 14.71 -12.32 -8.36
CA VAL A 10 14.19 -13.60 -7.83
C VAL A 10 13.81 -13.51 -6.35
N PRO A 11 12.94 -12.55 -5.97
CA PRO A 11 12.69 -12.29 -4.56
C PRO A 11 11.91 -13.43 -3.89
N GLU A 12 12.27 -13.78 -2.66
CA GLU A 12 11.43 -14.67 -1.84
C GLU A 12 10.09 -14.00 -1.50
N VAL A 13 10.13 -12.70 -1.19
CA VAL A 13 8.95 -11.88 -0.87
C VAL A 13 8.94 -10.62 -1.74
N LEU A 14 7.83 -10.38 -2.43
CA LEU A 14 7.53 -9.11 -3.07
C LEU A 14 6.62 -8.29 -2.15
N VAL A 15 7.13 -7.17 -1.64
CA VAL A 15 6.34 -6.15 -0.95
C VAL A 15 5.71 -5.23 -1.98
N VAL A 16 4.40 -5.01 -1.89
CA VAL A 16 3.66 -4.14 -2.82
C VAL A 16 2.88 -3.10 -2.04
N MET A 17 3.27 -1.85 -2.21
CA MET A 17 2.55 -0.67 -1.73
C MET A 17 2.22 0.21 -2.95
N GLY A 18 0.94 0.34 -3.28
CA GLY A 18 0.47 1.07 -4.45
C GLY A 18 -0.99 1.46 -4.35
N GLY A 19 -1.40 2.48 -5.10
CA GLY A 19 -2.76 3.03 -5.09
C GLY A 19 -2.81 4.54 -4.86
N THR A 20 -1.89 5.13 -4.08
CA THR A 20 -1.86 6.59 -3.82
C THR A 20 -1.90 7.41 -5.12
N ASN A 21 -1.03 7.07 -6.06
CA ASN A 21 -0.90 7.75 -7.35
C ASN A 21 -2.06 7.51 -8.31
N ASP A 22 -2.69 6.33 -8.23
CA ASP A 22 -3.85 5.98 -9.02
C ASP A 22 -5.07 6.79 -8.54
N ILE A 23 -5.25 6.89 -7.22
CA ILE A 23 -6.31 7.68 -6.57
C ILE A 23 -6.10 9.17 -6.83
N ASP A 24 -4.87 9.67 -6.73
CA ASP A 24 -4.54 11.06 -7.05
C ASP A 24 -4.91 11.43 -8.50
N ARG A 25 -4.73 10.49 -9.44
CA ARG A 25 -5.06 10.63 -10.86
C ARG A 25 -6.48 10.20 -11.24
N ASP A 26 -7.36 10.02 -10.25
CA ASP A 26 -8.78 9.68 -10.44
C ASP A 26 -9.01 8.38 -11.23
N TYR A 27 -8.14 7.39 -11.06
CA TYR A 27 -8.35 6.07 -11.64
C TYR A 27 -9.56 5.39 -10.98
N LYS A 28 -10.33 4.66 -11.79
CA LYS A 28 -11.49 3.92 -11.30
C LYS A 28 -11.08 2.83 -10.31
N GLU A 29 -11.88 2.64 -9.28
CA GLU A 29 -11.68 1.62 -8.24
C GLU A 29 -11.41 0.23 -8.81
N GLU A 30 -12.18 -0.19 -9.80
CA GLU A 30 -12.05 -1.50 -10.44
C GLU A 30 -10.71 -1.64 -11.15
N SER A 31 -10.22 -0.57 -11.79
CA SER A 31 -8.92 -0.55 -12.45
C SER A 31 -7.78 -0.66 -11.44
N ILE A 32 -7.85 0.06 -10.32
CA ILE A 32 -6.86 -0.02 -9.24
C ILE A 32 -6.78 -1.44 -8.69
N LYS A 33 -7.93 -2.02 -8.32
CA LYS A 33 -8.02 -3.38 -7.78
C LYS A 33 -7.53 -4.42 -8.78
N ALA A 34 -7.94 -4.32 -10.06
CA ALA A 34 -7.51 -5.25 -11.10
C ALA A 34 -6.00 -5.19 -11.35
N ASN A 35 -5.41 -3.99 -11.37
CA ASN A 35 -3.97 -3.80 -11.56
C ASN A 35 -3.16 -4.36 -10.39
N LEU A 36 -3.56 -4.07 -9.14
CA LEU A 36 -2.94 -4.66 -7.95
C LEU A 36 -3.09 -6.19 -7.94
N GLN A 37 -4.27 -6.70 -8.26
CA GLN A 37 -4.53 -8.15 -8.33
C GLN A 37 -3.65 -8.84 -9.37
N ALA A 38 -3.42 -8.19 -10.53
CA ALA A 38 -2.52 -8.69 -11.55
C ALA A 38 -1.07 -8.74 -11.04
N ILE A 39 -0.59 -7.70 -10.34
CA ILE A 39 0.74 -7.68 -9.71
C ILE A 39 0.88 -8.85 -8.73
N TYR A 40 -0.08 -9.03 -7.82
CA TYR A 40 -0.06 -10.10 -6.82
C TYR A 40 -0.03 -11.49 -7.47
N ARG A 41 -0.90 -11.71 -8.46
CA ARG A 41 -0.96 -12.97 -9.21
C ARG A 41 0.34 -13.26 -9.96
N THR A 42 0.89 -12.28 -10.65
CA THR A 42 2.15 -12.46 -11.39
C THR A 42 3.32 -12.78 -10.47
N ALA A 43 3.41 -12.14 -9.30
CA ALA A 43 4.44 -12.44 -8.30
C ALA A 43 4.31 -13.88 -7.77
N ARG A 44 3.09 -14.29 -7.40
CA ARG A 44 2.81 -15.67 -6.95
C ARG A 44 3.13 -16.71 -8.02
N GLN A 45 2.78 -16.45 -9.28
CA GLN A 45 3.09 -17.35 -10.40
C GLN A 45 4.60 -17.47 -10.65
N ALA A 46 5.38 -16.44 -10.31
CA ALA A 46 6.83 -16.47 -10.37
C ALA A 46 7.48 -17.10 -9.12
N GLY A 47 6.70 -17.61 -8.17
CA GLY A 47 7.19 -18.27 -6.95
C GLY A 47 7.46 -17.33 -5.76
N ALA A 48 7.30 -16.01 -5.91
CA ALA A 48 7.46 -15.07 -4.82
C ALA A 48 6.22 -15.05 -3.92
N ARG A 49 6.43 -15.00 -2.60
CA ARG A 49 5.38 -14.65 -1.64
C ARG A 49 5.02 -13.16 -1.77
N VAL A 50 3.77 -12.78 -1.51
CA VAL A 50 3.30 -11.39 -1.64
C VAL A 50 2.96 -10.81 -0.28
N ALA A 51 3.57 -9.67 0.04
CA ALA A 51 3.16 -8.81 1.13
C ALA A 51 2.41 -7.59 0.57
N ALA A 52 1.08 -7.60 0.65
CA ALA A 52 0.25 -6.48 0.22
C ALA A 52 0.13 -5.44 1.33
N VAL A 53 0.50 -4.21 1.02
CA VAL A 53 0.48 -3.07 1.93
C VAL A 53 -0.66 -2.15 1.50
N THR A 54 -1.53 -1.77 2.44
CA THR A 54 -2.62 -0.82 2.19
C THR A 54 -2.08 0.54 1.74
N VAL A 55 -2.89 1.30 1.01
CA VAL A 55 -2.62 2.71 0.69
C VAL A 55 -2.52 3.51 1.99
N PRO A 56 -1.41 4.25 2.23
CA PRO A 56 -1.28 5.11 3.41
C PRO A 56 -2.29 6.26 3.43
N PRO A 57 -2.43 6.97 4.56
CA PRO A 57 -3.21 8.20 4.64
C PRO A 57 -2.77 9.23 3.59
N ILE A 58 -3.75 9.99 3.06
CA ILE A 58 -3.53 11.06 2.08
C ILE A 58 -4.25 12.37 2.45
N ALA A 59 -4.97 12.41 3.59
CA ALA A 59 -5.69 13.61 4.00
C ALA A 59 -4.71 14.72 4.39
N GLY A 60 -5.00 15.93 3.92
CA GLY A 60 -4.10 17.09 4.01
C GLY A 60 -3.36 17.38 2.70
N TYR A 61 -3.26 16.40 1.78
CA TYR A 61 -2.65 16.63 0.48
C TYR A 61 -3.45 17.65 -0.35
N HIS A 62 -2.78 18.47 -1.15
CA HIS A 62 -3.44 19.55 -1.90
C HIS A 62 -4.53 19.08 -2.86
N ASN A 63 -4.43 17.85 -3.38
CA ASN A 63 -5.39 17.25 -4.31
C ASN A 63 -6.35 16.24 -3.62
N TRP A 64 -6.43 16.28 -2.29
CA TRP A 64 -7.33 15.45 -1.50
C TRP A 64 -8.79 15.88 -1.64
N SER A 65 -9.70 14.91 -1.56
CA SER A 65 -11.14 15.13 -1.42
C SER A 65 -11.80 14.01 -0.62
N ALA A 66 -13.04 14.21 -0.18
CA ALA A 66 -13.81 13.18 0.52
C ALA A 66 -14.06 11.94 -0.37
N GLU A 67 -14.22 12.12 -1.68
CA GLU A 67 -14.38 11.04 -2.65
C GLU A 67 -13.11 10.19 -2.76
N LYS A 68 -11.93 10.83 -2.78
CA LYS A 68 -10.63 10.15 -2.77
C LYS A 68 -10.39 9.43 -1.45
N GLN A 69 -10.77 10.03 -0.32
CA GLN A 69 -10.72 9.39 0.99
C GLN A 69 -11.57 8.11 1.02
N ALA A 70 -12.81 8.20 0.55
CA ALA A 70 -13.69 7.03 0.46
C ALA A 70 -13.11 5.96 -0.50
N LEU A 71 -12.42 6.36 -1.57
CA LEU A 71 -11.77 5.42 -2.47
C LEU A 71 -10.57 4.72 -1.81
N VAL A 72 -9.75 5.43 -1.02
CA VAL A 72 -8.68 4.84 -0.19
C VAL A 72 -9.27 3.76 0.71
N GLU A 73 -10.35 4.05 1.42
CA GLU A 73 -10.99 3.10 2.33
C GLU A 73 -11.50 1.85 1.61
N ARG A 74 -12.16 2.00 0.45
CA ARG A 74 -12.67 0.86 -0.32
C ARG A 74 -11.55 0.01 -0.94
N VAL A 75 -10.46 0.63 -1.41
CA VAL A 75 -9.28 -0.09 -1.89
C VAL A 75 -8.59 -0.81 -0.73
N ASN A 76 -8.43 -0.18 0.42
CA ASN A 76 -7.80 -0.78 1.59
C ASN A 76 -8.63 -1.92 2.17
N ALA A 77 -9.95 -1.77 2.28
CA ALA A 77 -10.84 -2.86 2.67
C ALA A 77 -10.72 -4.07 1.73
N TRP A 78 -10.61 -3.82 0.42
CA TRP A 78 -10.36 -4.89 -0.56
C TRP A 78 -8.96 -5.53 -0.39
N ILE A 79 -7.91 -4.74 -0.19
CA ILE A 79 -6.55 -5.25 0.11
C ILE A 79 -6.55 -6.10 1.37
N LEU A 80 -7.34 -5.77 2.38
CA LEU A 80 -7.37 -6.49 3.65
C LEU A 80 -8.28 -7.74 3.63
N GLY A 81 -9.38 -7.70 2.87
CA GLY A 81 -10.36 -8.78 2.83
C GLY A 81 -10.25 -9.68 1.61
N SER A 82 -10.48 -9.12 0.42
CA SER A 82 -10.85 -9.89 -0.77
C SER A 82 -9.74 -10.08 -1.81
N ALA A 83 -8.65 -9.31 -1.73
CA ALA A 83 -7.54 -9.45 -2.67
C ALA A 83 -6.93 -10.87 -2.59
N GLN A 84 -6.78 -11.54 -3.72
CA GLN A 84 -6.25 -12.90 -3.80
C GLN A 84 -4.74 -12.89 -4.08
N SER A 85 -4.08 -14.04 -3.96
CA SER A 85 -2.64 -14.17 -4.24
C SER A 85 -1.78 -13.32 -3.29
N VAL A 86 -2.21 -13.18 -2.04
CA VAL A 86 -1.53 -12.42 -0.99
C VAL A 86 -1.23 -13.35 0.18
N ASP A 87 0.04 -13.39 0.60
CA ASP A 87 0.50 -14.20 1.74
C ASP A 87 0.49 -13.38 3.04
N PHE A 88 0.84 -12.09 2.95
CA PHE A 88 0.85 -11.19 4.10
C PHE A 88 0.09 -9.91 3.78
N ARG A 89 -0.76 -9.48 4.71
CA ARG A 89 -1.47 -8.20 4.63
C ARG A 89 -0.94 -7.25 5.68
N VAL A 90 -0.54 -6.05 5.29
CA VAL A 90 0.02 -5.01 6.16
C VAL A 90 -0.90 -3.80 6.11
N ASP A 91 -1.52 -3.49 7.23
CA ASP A 91 -2.40 -2.33 7.41
C ASP A 91 -1.55 -1.08 7.73
N ALA A 92 -0.86 -0.58 6.71
CA ALA A 92 -0.09 0.65 6.80
C ALA A 92 -0.99 1.87 7.05
N TYR A 93 -2.26 1.82 6.63
CA TYR A 93 -3.18 2.93 6.82
C TYR A 93 -3.39 3.20 8.31
N HIS A 94 -3.84 2.20 9.07
CA HIS A 94 -4.03 2.38 10.52
C HIS A 94 -2.71 2.53 11.28
N LEU A 95 -1.62 1.93 10.81
CA LEU A 95 -0.30 2.09 11.43
C LEU A 95 0.19 3.54 11.41
N LEU A 96 -0.10 4.27 10.33
CA LEU A 96 0.47 5.60 10.05
C LEU A 96 -0.52 6.75 10.28
N LYS A 97 -1.81 6.42 10.42
CA LYS A 97 -2.90 7.39 10.60
C LYS A 97 -2.80 8.10 11.95
N ASP A 98 -3.10 9.40 11.92
CA ASP A 98 -3.33 10.19 13.13
C ASP A 98 -4.61 9.70 13.84
N PRO A 99 -4.59 9.33 15.14
CA PRO A 99 -5.81 8.98 15.87
C PRO A 99 -6.89 10.08 15.86
N ALA A 100 -6.52 11.34 15.65
CA ALA A 100 -7.42 12.48 15.64
C ALA A 100 -8.02 12.83 14.26
N GLY A 101 -7.61 12.16 13.17
CA GLY A 101 -8.10 12.49 11.83
C GLY A 101 -7.69 11.47 10.75
N ASP A 102 -7.97 11.78 9.49
CA ASP A 102 -7.68 10.85 8.36
C ASP A 102 -6.29 11.00 7.74
N GLY A 103 -5.46 11.89 8.30
CA GLY A 103 -4.12 12.21 7.81
C GLY A 103 -3.03 11.34 8.41
N LEU A 104 -1.80 11.56 7.96
CA LEU A 104 -0.62 11.00 8.60
C LEU A 104 -0.46 11.57 10.01
N LEU A 105 -0.08 10.74 10.98
CA LEU A 105 0.39 11.23 12.27
C LEU A 105 1.59 12.16 12.03
N ALA A 106 1.65 13.30 12.72
CA ALA A 106 2.69 14.31 12.50
C ALA A 106 4.14 13.75 12.56
N ALA A 107 4.40 12.74 13.39
CA ALA A 107 5.71 12.09 13.46
C ALA A 107 6.07 11.26 12.20
N TYR A 108 5.08 10.88 11.39
CA TYR A 108 5.21 10.07 10.19
C TYR A 108 5.03 10.87 8.89
N ASP A 109 4.65 12.14 8.99
CA ASP A 109 4.44 13.02 7.84
C ASP A 109 5.76 13.66 7.38
N GLY A 110 6.09 13.49 6.10
CA GLY A 110 7.24 14.12 5.46
C GLY A 110 7.06 15.63 5.20
N GLY A 111 5.85 16.15 5.41
CA GLY A 111 5.50 17.57 5.31
C GLY A 111 4.57 17.90 4.13
N ASP A 112 4.21 16.91 3.31
CA ASP A 112 3.28 17.08 2.20
C ASP A 112 2.03 16.21 2.31
N HIS A 113 1.85 15.53 3.46
CA HIS A 113 0.69 14.72 3.79
C HIS A 113 0.50 13.46 2.93
N ILE A 114 1.47 13.08 2.09
CA ILE A 114 1.45 11.82 1.32
C ILE A 114 2.75 11.02 1.39
N HIS A 115 3.90 11.69 1.53
CA HIS A 115 5.18 11.03 1.70
C HIS A 115 5.48 10.86 3.19
N LEU A 116 6.00 9.68 3.54
CA LEU A 116 6.35 9.39 4.92
C LEU A 116 7.67 10.09 5.28
N SER A 117 7.79 10.52 6.53
CA SER A 117 9.07 10.86 7.13
C SER A 117 9.95 9.62 7.29
N GLY A 118 11.23 9.81 7.65
CA GLY A 118 12.13 8.69 7.95
C GLY A 118 11.57 7.75 9.02
N SER A 119 11.03 8.30 10.12
CA SER A 119 10.38 7.52 11.19
C SER A 119 9.14 6.78 10.70
N GLY A 120 8.37 7.35 9.77
CA GLY A 120 7.24 6.66 9.15
C GLY A 120 7.68 5.44 8.34
N TYR A 121 8.73 5.59 7.51
CA TYR A 121 9.30 4.48 6.75
C TYR A 121 9.92 3.41 7.65
N ASP A 122 10.68 3.78 8.69
CA ASP A 122 11.27 2.83 9.63
C ASP A 122 10.20 2.02 10.38
N THR A 123 9.11 2.68 10.78
CA THR A 123 7.98 2.03 11.46
C THR A 123 7.32 1.01 10.54
N LEU A 124 7.00 1.39 9.31
CA LEU A 124 6.40 0.49 8.31
C LEU A 124 7.34 -0.67 7.97
N ALA A 125 8.64 -0.39 7.75
CA ALA A 125 9.63 -1.41 7.44
C ALA A 125 9.76 -2.45 8.55
N ASN A 126 9.80 -2.02 9.82
CA ASN A 126 9.86 -2.92 10.96
C ASN A 126 8.63 -3.83 11.06
N VAL A 127 7.43 -3.29 10.80
CA VAL A 127 6.20 -4.08 10.78
C VAL A 127 6.21 -5.09 9.64
N ILE A 128 6.59 -4.66 8.43
CA ILE A 128 6.70 -5.56 7.27
C ILE A 128 7.70 -6.68 7.57
N PHE A 129 8.90 -6.33 8.05
CA PHE A 129 9.97 -7.27 8.36
C PHE A 129 9.46 -8.35 9.31
N ARG A 130 8.96 -7.97 10.50
CA ARG A 130 8.41 -8.92 11.47
C ARG A 130 7.31 -9.80 10.89
N LYS A 131 6.47 -9.25 10.01
CA LYS A 131 5.35 -9.99 9.41
C LYS A 131 5.78 -11.01 8.38
N VAL A 132 6.97 -10.86 7.78
CA VAL A 132 7.47 -11.76 6.73
C VAL A 132 8.62 -12.66 7.18
N THR A 133 9.25 -12.38 8.33
CA THR A 133 10.46 -13.09 8.83
C THR A 133 10.29 -13.93 10.09
N TRP A 134 9.06 -14.14 10.59
CA TRP A 134 8.73 -14.93 11.80
C TRP A 134 9.15 -14.27 13.13
#